data_AF-A0A9E7HG06-F1
#
_entry.id   AF-A0A9E7HG06-F1
#
_cell.length_a   1.000
_cell.length_b   1.000
_cell.length_c   1.000
_cell.angle_alpha   90.00
_cell.angle_beta   90.00
_cell.angle_gamma   90.00
#
_symmetry.space_group_name_H-M   'P 1'
#
loop_
_entity.id
_entity.type
_entity.pdbx_description
1 polymer ?
#
loop_
_entity_poly.entity_id
_entity_poly.type
_entity_poly.pdbx_seq_one_letter_code
_entity_poly.pdbx_strand_id
1 'polypeptide(L)'
;MAASYILLLSALLALAASPAMAGDPSALQDLCVADNTSDDMAASYVLLLAALLALASSPTMARDPGALQDFCVADNTSDVFVNGFVCKDPKLVKAEDFFFSGLDEPRDTTNKVGSNPRDTANKVGSNVTLLNASRIPGLNTLGISMARVDYAPFGLNPPHIHPRATEIQTVLEGSLYVGFVTSNPDNRLVTKVVRKGDVFVFPQGLIHFQFNLGAKPAVAVSGLSSQNPGVITIANSVFGSKPAISDDILAKAFQVDKKIIDLIQAHF
;
A
#
# COMPACT_ATOMS: atom_id res chain seq x y z
N MET A 1 46.56 -16.39 15.20
CA MET A 1 45.41 -17.33 15.08
C MET A 1 44.12 -16.82 15.75
N ALA A 2 44.13 -16.30 16.99
CA ALA A 2 42.89 -15.86 17.66
C ALA A 2 42.18 -14.65 17.02
N ALA A 3 42.91 -13.68 16.46
CA ALA A 3 42.32 -12.48 15.84
C ALA A 3 41.51 -12.78 14.56
N SER A 4 41.90 -13.81 13.80
CA SER A 4 41.24 -14.20 12.56
C SER A 4 39.88 -14.86 12.81
N TYR A 5 39.73 -15.57 13.94
CA TYR A 5 38.45 -16.14 14.38
C TYR A 5 37.46 -15.07 14.85
N ILE A 6 37.92 -14.04 15.55
CA ILE A 6 37.07 -12.92 16.01
C ILE A 6 36.53 -12.14 14.79
N LEU A 7 37.37 -11.93 13.78
CA LEU A 7 37.00 -11.28 12.51
C LEU A 7 35.97 -12.10 11.72
N LEU A 8 36.15 -13.42 11.61
CA LEU A 8 35.15 -14.30 10.97
C LEU A 8 33.82 -14.28 11.73
N LEU A 9 33.85 -14.30 13.06
CA LEU A 9 32.65 -14.27 13.89
C LEU A 9 31.89 -12.95 13.73
N SER A 10 32.59 -11.81 13.66
CA SER A 10 31.95 -10.50 13.44
C SER A 10 31.31 -10.37 12.05
N ALA A 11 31.93 -10.95 11.01
CA ALA A 11 31.37 -10.95 9.67
C ALA A 11 30.14 -11.87 9.57
N LEU A 12 30.17 -13.04 10.23
CA LEU A 12 29.01 -13.94 10.31
C LEU A 12 27.84 -13.33 11.11
N LEU A 13 28.10 -12.61 12.21
CA LEU A 13 27.05 -11.92 12.97
C LEU A 13 26.42 -10.76 12.17
N ALA A 14 27.20 -10.05 11.34
CA ALA A 14 26.68 -8.99 10.48
C ALA A 14 25.77 -9.53 9.36
N LEU A 15 26.08 -10.71 8.79
CA LEU A 15 25.17 -11.39 7.86
C LEU A 15 23.93 -11.96 8.56
N ALA A 16 24.04 -12.41 9.80
CA ALA A 16 22.92 -12.98 10.56
C ALA A 16 21.91 -11.94 11.07
N ALA A 17 22.29 -10.66 11.13
CA ALA A 17 21.43 -9.56 11.61
C ALA A 17 20.59 -8.89 10.51
N SER A 18 20.69 -9.33 9.26
CA SER A 18 19.86 -8.81 8.17
C SER A 18 18.52 -9.55 8.15
N PRO A 19 17.38 -8.93 8.49
CA PRO A 19 16.10 -9.54 8.17
C PRO A 19 16.02 -9.62 6.65
N ALA A 20 15.71 -10.81 6.13
CA ALA A 20 15.54 -11.06 4.70
C ALA A 20 14.53 -10.06 4.10
N MET A 21 15.04 -8.99 3.50
CA MET A 21 14.25 -8.10 2.68
C MET A 21 14.10 -8.76 1.32
N ALA A 22 12.86 -8.91 0.87
CA ALA A 22 12.53 -9.29 -0.49
C ALA A 22 13.08 -8.22 -1.45
N GLY A 23 14.32 -8.42 -1.87
CA GLY A 23 15.04 -7.73 -2.91
C GLY A 23 15.93 -8.76 -3.59
N ASP A 24 15.88 -8.77 -4.91
CA ASP A 24 16.60 -9.66 -5.83
C ASP A 24 18.03 -10.05 -5.34
N PRO A 25 18.36 -11.34 -5.11
CA PRO A 25 19.68 -11.74 -4.61
C PRO A 25 20.74 -11.85 -5.73
N SER A 26 20.63 -11.07 -6.80
CA SER A 26 21.41 -11.26 -8.04
C SER A 26 22.47 -10.18 -8.29
N ALA A 27 23.33 -9.87 -7.32
CA ALA A 27 24.58 -9.11 -7.59
C ALA A 27 25.66 -9.20 -6.48
N LEU A 28 25.64 -10.23 -5.63
CA LEU A 28 26.63 -10.37 -4.55
C LEU A 28 27.28 -11.75 -4.54
N GLN A 29 27.79 -12.16 -5.70
CA GLN A 29 28.77 -13.24 -5.82
C GLN A 29 29.80 -12.78 -6.85
N ASP A 30 30.80 -12.04 -6.38
CA ASP A 30 32.17 -12.04 -6.93
C ASP A 30 33.03 -11.05 -6.11
N LEU A 31 33.42 -11.47 -4.91
CA LEU A 31 34.57 -10.87 -4.22
C LEU A 31 35.57 -11.97 -3.88
N CYS A 32 36.28 -12.46 -4.91
CA CYS A 32 37.52 -13.18 -4.73
C CYS A 32 38.67 -12.18 -4.85
N VAL A 33 39.13 -11.61 -3.73
CA VAL A 33 40.43 -10.93 -3.69
C VAL A 33 41.42 -11.91 -3.08
N ALA A 34 42.22 -12.54 -3.93
CA ALA A 34 43.48 -13.10 -3.52
C ALA A 34 44.50 -11.95 -3.52
N ASP A 35 45.01 -11.57 -2.35
CA ASP A 35 46.21 -10.74 -2.29
C ASP A 35 47.18 -11.33 -1.27
N ASN A 36 48.42 -11.46 -1.73
CA ASN A 36 49.51 -12.17 -1.11
C ASN A 36 50.69 -11.20 -1.04
N THR A 37 50.51 -10.04 -0.41
CA THR A 37 51.59 -9.10 -0.10
C THR A 37 51.35 -8.37 1.22
N SER A 38 52.45 -8.07 1.90
CA SER A 38 52.56 -7.46 3.23
C SER A 38 52.23 -5.97 3.21
N ASP A 39 50.96 -5.62 3.45
CA ASP A 39 50.51 -4.26 3.82
C ASP A 39 49.28 -4.35 4.76
N ASP A 40 49.49 -4.93 5.95
CA ASP A 40 48.45 -5.21 6.96
C ASP A 40 47.63 -3.97 7.41
N MET A 41 48.22 -2.77 7.31
CA MET A 41 47.54 -1.53 7.72
C MET A 41 46.47 -1.10 6.70
N ALA A 42 46.74 -1.21 5.40
CA ALA A 42 45.79 -0.80 4.37
C ALA A 42 44.55 -1.71 4.34
N ALA A 43 44.75 -3.02 4.48
CA ALA A 43 43.67 -3.99 4.59
C ALA A 43 42.79 -3.74 5.83
N SER A 44 43.38 -3.39 6.98
CA SER A 44 42.65 -3.07 8.20
C SER A 44 41.78 -1.81 8.07
N TYR A 45 42.26 -0.76 7.39
CA TYR A 45 41.48 0.45 7.15
C TYR A 45 40.31 0.21 6.20
N VAL A 46 40.51 -0.59 5.14
CA VAL A 46 39.45 -0.95 4.18
C VAL A 46 38.34 -1.76 4.87
N LEU A 47 38.71 -2.71 5.73
CA LEU A 47 37.75 -3.52 6.50
C LEU A 47 36.98 -2.67 7.53
N LEU A 48 37.66 -1.75 8.22
CA LEU A 48 37.01 -0.83 9.16
C LEU A 48 36.03 0.11 8.44
N LEU A 49 36.41 0.62 7.26
CA LEU A 49 35.55 1.47 6.45
C LEU A 49 34.32 0.70 5.97
N ALA A 50 34.49 -0.54 5.48
CA ALA A 50 33.39 -1.42 5.08
C ALA A 50 32.44 -1.72 6.26
N ALA A 51 32.97 -1.96 7.47
CA ALA A 51 32.14 -2.16 8.67
C ALA A 51 31.35 -0.90 9.05
N LEU A 52 31.96 0.29 8.95
CA LEU A 52 31.29 1.57 9.19
C LEU A 52 30.21 1.86 8.14
N LEU A 53 30.45 1.55 6.87
CA LEU A 53 29.47 1.67 5.78
C LEU A 53 28.29 0.70 5.97
N ALA A 54 28.55 -0.53 6.41
CA ALA A 54 27.50 -1.51 6.71
C ALA A 54 26.66 -1.12 7.95
N LEU A 55 27.27 -0.51 8.96
CA LEU A 55 26.57 0.05 10.13
C LEU A 55 25.75 1.31 9.77
N ALA A 56 26.17 2.06 8.75
CA ALA A 56 25.45 3.22 8.24
C ALA A 56 24.26 2.86 7.34
N SER A 57 24.22 1.65 6.77
CA SER A 57 23.07 1.17 6.01
C SER A 57 21.98 0.64 6.93
N SER A 58 21.12 1.54 7.42
CA SER A 58 19.86 1.13 8.04
C SER A 58 18.93 0.55 6.96
N PRO A 59 18.42 -0.70 7.09
CA PRO A 59 17.45 -1.22 6.14
C PRO A 59 16.19 -0.35 6.19
N THR A 60 15.86 0.28 5.07
CA THR A 60 14.62 1.05 4.95
C THR A 60 13.46 0.08 4.77
N MET A 61 12.62 -0.05 5.80
CA MET A 61 11.40 -0.84 5.69
C MET A 61 10.34 -0.03 4.93
N ALA A 62 9.99 -0.49 3.73
CA ALA A 62 8.91 0.07 2.91
C ALA A 62 7.50 -0.40 3.33
N ARG A 63 7.34 -0.84 4.59
CA ARG A 63 6.10 -1.37 5.17
C ARG A 63 5.86 -0.70 6.53
N ASP A 64 4.65 -0.87 7.05
CA ASP A 64 4.32 -0.41 8.40
C ASP A 64 5.35 -0.93 9.42
N PRO A 65 5.86 -0.07 10.32
CA PRO A 65 6.74 -0.50 11.39
C PRO A 65 6.06 -1.55 12.27
N GLY A 66 6.82 -2.55 12.72
CA GLY A 66 6.31 -3.52 13.68
C GLY A 66 5.95 -2.85 15.02
N ALA A 67 4.91 -3.35 15.68
CA ALA A 67 4.55 -2.92 17.02
C ALA A 67 5.67 -3.24 18.03
N LEU A 68 5.97 -2.28 18.91
CA LEU A 68 6.96 -2.45 19.98
C LEU A 68 6.34 -2.83 21.33
N GLN A 69 5.02 -2.95 21.37
CA GLN A 69 4.19 -3.30 22.52
C GLN A 69 2.87 -3.91 22.02
N ASP A 70 2.08 -4.50 22.91
CA ASP A 70 0.83 -5.21 22.56
C ASP A 70 -0.16 -4.33 21.79
N PHE A 71 -0.28 -3.05 22.16
CA PHE A 71 -1.14 -2.09 21.46
C PHE A 71 -0.64 -0.65 21.64
N CYS A 72 -0.98 0.20 20.67
CA CYS A 72 -0.81 1.65 20.74
C CYS A 72 -2.02 2.29 20.05
N VAL A 73 -3.12 2.44 20.79
CA VAL A 73 -4.37 3.04 20.28
C VAL A 73 -4.08 4.47 19.81
N ALA A 74 -4.43 4.81 18.57
CA ALA A 74 -4.25 6.15 18.03
C ALA A 74 -4.98 7.20 18.88
N ASP A 75 -4.26 8.22 19.33
CA ASP A 75 -4.86 9.43 19.89
C ASP A 75 -5.16 10.44 18.78
N ASN A 76 -6.42 10.43 18.33
CA ASN A 76 -6.91 11.33 17.29
C ASN A 76 -7.13 12.78 17.77
N THR A 77 -6.84 13.08 19.05
CA THR A 77 -6.97 14.43 19.62
C THR A 77 -5.64 15.17 19.73
N SER A 78 -4.52 14.48 19.50
CA SER A 78 -3.20 15.08 19.58
C SER A 78 -2.86 15.92 18.35
N ASP A 79 -2.24 17.08 18.58
CA ASP A 79 -1.69 17.92 17.53
C ASP A 79 -0.27 17.50 17.09
N VAL A 80 0.30 16.47 17.73
CA VAL A 80 1.67 16.01 17.44
C VAL A 80 1.68 15.15 16.18
N PHE A 81 2.44 15.60 15.16
CA PHE A 81 2.61 14.87 13.91
C PHE A 81 3.81 13.92 13.97
N VAL A 82 3.54 12.61 13.84
CA VAL A 82 4.54 11.54 13.80
C VAL A 82 4.25 10.60 12.63
N ASN A 83 5.16 9.65 12.35
CA ASN A 83 4.87 8.56 11.42
C ASN A 83 3.82 7.62 12.04
N GLY A 84 2.57 7.73 11.58
CA GLY A 84 1.43 7.04 12.18
C GLY A 84 0.65 7.96 13.12
N PHE A 85 0.35 7.49 14.33
CA PHE A 85 -0.34 8.26 15.37
C PHE A 85 0.40 8.12 16.69
N VAL A 86 0.36 9.18 17.50
CA VAL A 86 0.72 9.07 18.92
C VAL A 86 -0.26 8.14 19.65
N CYS A 87 0.23 7.47 20.70
CA CYS A 87 -0.59 6.53 21.47
C CYS A 87 -1.38 7.23 22.57
N LYS A 88 -2.65 6.86 22.72
CA LYS A 88 -3.45 7.09 23.94
C LYS A 88 -2.81 6.41 25.15
N ASP A 89 -3.00 6.96 26.35
CA ASP A 89 -2.55 6.32 27.60
C ASP A 89 -3.14 4.89 27.69
N PRO A 90 -2.29 3.84 27.80
CA PRO A 90 -2.74 2.46 27.88
C PRO A 90 -3.75 2.17 28.99
N LYS A 91 -3.74 2.95 30.09
CA LYS A 91 -4.69 2.81 31.20
C LYS A 91 -6.11 3.28 30.85
N LEU A 92 -6.26 4.09 29.81
CA LEU A 92 -7.53 4.65 29.36
C LEU A 92 -8.12 3.87 28.18
N VAL A 93 -7.41 2.85 27.70
CA VAL A 93 -7.83 2.03 26.56
C VAL A 93 -9.01 1.13 26.93
N LYS A 94 -9.96 1.00 26.01
CA LYS A 94 -11.18 0.20 26.17
C LYS A 94 -11.47 -0.63 24.91
N ALA A 95 -12.40 -1.59 25.01
CA ALA A 95 -12.79 -2.44 23.89
C ALA A 95 -13.30 -1.63 22.69
N GLU A 96 -13.95 -0.50 22.95
CA GLU A 96 -14.49 0.40 21.93
C GLU A 96 -13.39 1.00 21.04
N ASP A 97 -12.15 1.10 21.53
CA ASP A 97 -11.02 1.59 20.73
C ASP A 97 -10.62 0.61 19.61
N PHE A 98 -11.03 -0.66 19.71
CA PHE A 98 -10.73 -1.74 18.75
C PHE A 98 -11.95 -2.20 17.95
N PHE A 99 -13.09 -1.51 18.09
CA PHE A 99 -14.38 -1.99 17.61
C PHE A 99 -14.97 -1.07 16.55
N PHE A 100 -15.66 -1.67 15.57
CA PHE A 100 -16.49 -0.96 14.62
C PHE A 100 -17.74 -1.79 14.29
N SER A 101 -18.91 -1.17 14.33
CA SER A 101 -20.20 -1.79 13.96
C SER A 101 -20.77 -1.18 12.68
N GLY A 102 -21.64 -1.93 11.99
CA GLY A 102 -22.36 -1.45 10.80
C GLY A 102 -21.67 -1.75 9.47
N LEU A 103 -20.67 -2.65 9.46
CA LEU A 103 -20.10 -3.18 8.21
C LEU A 103 -21.01 -4.20 7.54
N ASP A 104 -22.04 -4.71 8.21
CA ASP A 104 -23.05 -5.62 7.68
C ASP A 104 -24.07 -4.90 6.78
N GLU A 105 -24.34 -3.63 7.05
CA GLU A 105 -25.27 -2.80 6.29
C GLU A 105 -24.70 -2.41 4.90
N PRO A 106 -25.46 -2.62 3.81
CA PRO A 106 -25.10 -2.12 2.49
C PRO A 106 -25.01 -0.60 2.47
N ARG A 107 -23.98 -0.07 1.80
CA ARG A 107 -23.83 1.36 1.56
C ARG A 107 -24.45 1.80 0.24
N ASP A 108 -24.89 3.05 0.20
CA ASP A 108 -25.52 3.63 -0.97
C ASP A 108 -24.50 3.74 -2.13
N THR A 109 -24.81 3.08 -3.23
CA THR A 109 -24.02 3.04 -4.46
C THR A 109 -24.55 3.98 -5.54
N THR A 110 -25.65 4.67 -5.27
CA THR A 110 -26.40 5.50 -6.24
C THR A 110 -26.26 7.00 -5.94
N ASN A 111 -26.29 7.36 -4.65
CA ASN A 111 -26.19 8.75 -4.21
C ASN A 111 -24.76 9.14 -3.84
N LYS A 112 -24.54 10.45 -3.74
CA LYS A 112 -23.23 11.11 -3.66
C LYS A 112 -22.35 10.59 -2.51
N VAL A 113 -21.05 10.45 -2.78
CA VAL A 113 -20.00 10.37 -1.75
C VAL A 113 -19.42 11.78 -1.56
N GLY A 114 -20.08 12.63 -0.77
CA GLY A 114 -19.59 14.00 -0.48
C GLY A 114 -20.68 15.01 -0.11
N SER A 115 -20.29 16.10 0.54
CA SER A 115 -21.17 17.20 0.99
C SER A 115 -21.41 18.29 -0.06
N ASN A 116 -20.85 18.16 -1.28
CA ASN A 116 -20.97 19.19 -2.32
C ASN A 116 -22.34 19.10 -3.04
N PRO A 117 -23.17 20.16 -3.00
CA PRO A 117 -24.47 20.18 -3.68
C PRO A 117 -24.39 20.07 -5.21
N ARG A 118 -23.24 20.37 -5.84
CA ARG A 118 -23.06 20.30 -7.31
C ARG A 118 -22.64 18.92 -7.83
N ASP A 119 -22.32 17.97 -6.95
CA ASP A 119 -21.89 16.65 -7.42
C ASP A 119 -23.06 15.91 -8.07
N THR A 120 -22.82 15.31 -9.22
CA THR A 120 -23.79 14.44 -9.87
C THR A 120 -23.84 13.08 -9.14
N ALA A 121 -24.84 12.24 -9.43
CA ALA A 121 -24.97 10.89 -8.86
C ALA A 121 -23.65 10.10 -8.92
N ASN A 122 -23.46 9.10 -8.05
CA ASN A 122 -22.28 8.24 -8.06
C ASN A 122 -22.18 7.50 -9.41
N LYS A 123 -21.45 8.08 -10.37
CA LYS A 123 -21.39 7.59 -11.74
C LYS A 123 -20.70 6.24 -11.87
N VAL A 124 -19.83 5.90 -10.92
CA VAL A 124 -19.11 4.63 -10.93
C VAL A 124 -19.94 3.52 -10.30
N GLY A 125 -20.95 3.83 -9.49
CA GLY A 125 -21.88 2.82 -8.97
C GLY A 125 -21.27 1.90 -7.90
N SER A 126 -20.23 2.35 -7.18
CA SER A 126 -19.64 1.60 -6.05
C SER A 126 -19.40 2.50 -4.84
N ASN A 127 -19.43 1.92 -3.65
CA ASN A 127 -19.12 2.61 -2.40
C ASN A 127 -18.07 1.81 -1.60
N VAL A 128 -17.02 2.49 -1.13
CA VAL A 128 -15.94 1.88 -0.34
C VAL A 128 -16.01 2.42 1.09
N THR A 129 -16.19 1.53 2.06
CA THR A 129 -16.07 1.82 3.49
C THR A 129 -14.73 1.29 3.98
N LEU A 130 -13.72 2.16 4.05
CA LEU A 130 -12.39 1.85 4.58
C LEU A 130 -12.36 2.00 6.12
N LEU A 131 -11.88 0.98 6.80
CA LEU A 131 -11.59 0.92 8.23
C LEU A 131 -10.08 0.80 8.44
N ASN A 132 -9.44 1.94 8.61
CA ASN A 132 -8.00 2.10 8.85
C ASN A 132 -7.76 2.61 10.29
N ALA A 133 -6.51 2.90 10.66
CA ALA A 133 -6.18 3.39 12.01
C ALA A 133 -6.88 4.71 12.40
N SER A 134 -7.34 5.51 11.44
CA SER A 134 -8.13 6.71 11.75
C SER A 134 -9.60 6.42 12.10
N ARG A 135 -10.12 5.25 11.68
CA ARG A 135 -11.50 4.81 11.92
C ARG A 135 -11.62 3.82 13.08
N ILE A 136 -10.65 2.91 13.19
CA ILE A 136 -10.49 2.01 14.33
C ILE A 136 -9.13 2.33 14.97
N PRO A 137 -9.09 3.20 15.99
CA PRO A 137 -7.84 3.68 16.60
C PRO A 137 -6.89 2.57 17.05
N GLY A 138 -7.45 1.43 17.48
CA GLY A 138 -6.70 0.25 17.90
C GLY A 138 -5.90 -0.44 16.79
N LEU A 139 -6.11 -0.11 15.51
CA LEU A 139 -5.29 -0.62 14.39
C LEU A 139 -3.91 0.03 14.30
N ASN A 140 -3.67 1.14 15.01
CA ASN A 140 -2.39 1.82 14.97
C ASN A 140 -1.26 0.90 15.47
N THR A 141 -0.16 0.88 14.71
CA THR A 141 1.01 -0.01 14.82
C THR A 141 0.79 -1.48 14.45
N LEU A 142 -0.43 -1.90 14.10
CA LEU A 142 -0.74 -3.31 13.82
C LEU A 142 -0.61 -3.74 12.35
N GLY A 143 -0.29 -2.81 11.45
CA GLY A 143 0.06 -3.14 10.07
C GLY A 143 -1.08 -3.66 9.19
N ILE A 144 -2.35 -3.48 9.58
CA ILE A 144 -3.50 -3.97 8.84
C ILE A 144 -4.68 -2.98 8.82
N SER A 145 -5.50 -3.09 7.78
CA SER A 145 -6.81 -2.44 7.68
C SER A 145 -7.80 -3.30 6.90
N MET A 146 -9.06 -2.88 6.87
CA MET A 146 -10.14 -3.57 6.17
C MET A 146 -10.96 -2.58 5.33
N ALA A 147 -11.51 -3.03 4.21
CA ALA A 147 -12.50 -2.28 3.46
C ALA A 147 -13.71 -3.16 3.09
N ARG A 148 -14.91 -2.63 3.20
CA ARG A 148 -16.10 -3.18 2.52
C ARG A 148 -16.34 -2.40 1.24
N VAL A 149 -16.67 -3.11 0.17
CA VAL A 149 -17.07 -2.49 -1.09
C VAL A 149 -18.44 -3.02 -1.51
N ASP A 150 -19.39 -2.09 -1.67
CA ASP A 150 -20.72 -2.34 -2.21
C ASP A 150 -20.76 -1.88 -3.68
N TYR A 151 -21.32 -2.70 -4.55
CA TYR A 151 -21.44 -2.42 -5.99
C TYR A 151 -22.90 -2.45 -6.41
N ALA A 152 -23.35 -1.40 -7.08
CA ALA A 152 -24.59 -1.39 -7.85
C ALA A 152 -24.52 -2.44 -8.97
N PRO A 153 -25.65 -2.81 -9.60
CA PRO A 153 -25.63 -3.45 -10.91
C PRO A 153 -24.73 -2.66 -11.88
N PHE A 154 -23.76 -3.33 -12.51
CA PHE A 154 -22.78 -2.67 -13.40
C PHE A 154 -21.90 -1.61 -12.71
N GLY A 155 -21.79 -1.67 -11.38
CA GLY A 155 -20.91 -0.81 -10.60
C GLY A 155 -19.43 -1.16 -10.80
N LEU A 156 -18.59 -0.13 -10.80
CA LEU A 156 -17.15 -0.18 -10.99
C LEU A 156 -16.47 0.47 -9.78
N ASN A 157 -15.59 -0.26 -9.11
CA ASN A 157 -14.50 0.37 -8.37
C ASN A 157 -13.38 0.64 -9.39
N PRO A 158 -13.17 1.92 -9.79
CA PRO A 158 -12.35 2.28 -10.94
C PRO A 158 -10.88 1.92 -10.75
N PRO A 159 -10.06 1.93 -11.83
CA PRO A 159 -8.62 1.70 -11.72
C PRO A 159 -7.99 2.55 -10.60
N HIS A 160 -7.36 1.88 -9.65
CA HIS A 160 -6.71 2.51 -8.50
C HIS A 160 -5.48 1.72 -8.04
N ILE A 161 -4.68 2.34 -7.17
CA ILE A 161 -3.57 1.69 -6.47
C ILE A 161 -3.63 1.93 -4.97
N HIS A 162 -3.08 0.98 -4.21
CA HIS A 162 -2.71 1.14 -2.82
C HIS A 162 -1.19 1.31 -2.73
N PRO A 163 -0.66 2.53 -2.50
CA PRO A 163 0.78 2.77 -2.51
C PRO A 163 1.52 2.03 -1.38
N ARG A 164 0.83 1.69 -0.29
CA ARG A 164 1.43 1.15 0.93
C ARG A 164 0.90 -0.21 1.38
N ALA A 165 0.03 -0.86 0.60
CA ALA A 165 -0.51 -2.16 0.99
C ALA A 165 -0.77 -3.09 -0.19
N THR A 166 -0.57 -4.38 0.05
CA THR A 166 -1.21 -5.44 -0.73
C THR A 166 -2.64 -5.60 -0.23
N GLU A 167 -3.57 -5.89 -1.15
CA GLU A 167 -4.98 -6.16 -0.85
C GLU A 167 -5.31 -7.63 -1.11
N ILE A 168 -6.07 -8.24 -0.21
CA ILE A 168 -6.73 -9.53 -0.42
C ILE A 168 -8.24 -9.34 -0.26
N GLN A 169 -9.01 -9.70 -1.29
CA GLN A 169 -10.44 -9.46 -1.36
C GLN A 169 -11.22 -10.77 -1.42
N THR A 170 -12.28 -10.89 -0.62
CA THR A 170 -13.25 -11.99 -0.65
C THR A 170 -14.62 -11.46 -1.08
N VAL A 171 -15.27 -12.13 -2.03
CA VAL A 171 -16.63 -11.78 -2.44
C VAL A 171 -17.64 -12.36 -1.45
N LEU A 172 -18.50 -11.51 -0.88
CA LEU A 172 -19.56 -11.94 0.03
C LEU A 172 -20.87 -12.21 -0.70
N GLU A 173 -21.16 -11.43 -1.75
CA GLU A 173 -22.38 -11.54 -2.56
C GLU A 173 -22.12 -11.17 -4.02
N GLY A 174 -22.86 -11.81 -4.95
CA GLY A 174 -22.77 -11.52 -6.37
C GLY A 174 -21.54 -12.13 -7.06
N SER A 175 -21.07 -11.45 -8.11
CA SER A 175 -19.87 -11.84 -8.88
C SER A 175 -19.18 -10.61 -9.43
N LEU A 176 -17.86 -10.59 -9.39
CA LEU A 176 -17.04 -9.47 -9.82
C LEU A 176 -16.04 -9.92 -10.88
N TYR A 177 -15.89 -9.13 -11.93
CA TYR A 177 -14.75 -9.16 -12.82
C TYR A 177 -13.65 -8.29 -12.23
N VAL A 178 -12.56 -8.92 -11.80
CA VAL A 178 -11.47 -8.25 -11.10
C VAL A 178 -10.17 -8.42 -11.87
N GLY A 179 -9.23 -7.49 -11.71
CA GLY A 179 -7.91 -7.64 -12.28
C GLY A 179 -6.92 -6.58 -11.87
N PHE A 180 -5.64 -6.86 -12.09
CA PHE A 180 -4.54 -5.92 -11.96
C PHE A 180 -3.64 -5.96 -13.19
N VAL A 181 -2.88 -4.89 -13.40
CA VAL A 181 -1.94 -4.73 -14.52
C VAL A 181 -0.51 -4.81 -13.99
N THR A 182 0.34 -5.64 -14.60
CA THR A 182 1.77 -5.73 -14.26
C THR A 182 2.50 -4.46 -14.68
N SER A 183 3.68 -4.21 -14.10
CA SER A 183 4.52 -3.08 -14.48
C SER A 183 5.07 -3.19 -15.90
N ASN A 184 5.70 -2.11 -16.36
CA ASN A 184 6.47 -2.07 -17.61
C ASN A 184 7.57 -3.15 -17.64
N PRO A 185 7.94 -3.63 -18.85
CA PRO A 185 7.40 -3.24 -20.16
C PRO A 185 6.08 -3.95 -20.53
N ASP A 186 5.72 -5.03 -19.84
CA ASP A 186 4.65 -5.94 -20.28
C ASP A 186 3.26 -5.34 -20.21
N ASN A 187 2.96 -4.54 -19.18
CA ASN A 187 1.62 -3.97 -18.93
C ASN A 187 0.50 -5.01 -19.06
N ARG A 188 0.76 -6.24 -18.59
CA ARG A 188 -0.11 -7.39 -18.81
C ARG A 188 -1.26 -7.39 -17.80
N LEU A 189 -2.49 -7.55 -18.30
CA LEU A 189 -3.67 -7.73 -17.46
C LEU A 189 -3.72 -9.16 -16.89
N VAL A 190 -3.80 -9.27 -15.57
CA VAL A 190 -4.15 -10.50 -14.84
C VAL A 190 -5.57 -10.34 -14.32
N THR A 191 -6.47 -11.24 -14.69
CA THR A 191 -7.90 -11.07 -14.41
C THR A 191 -8.64 -12.39 -14.14
N LYS A 192 -9.75 -12.29 -13.41
CA LYS A 192 -10.66 -13.41 -13.13
C LYS A 192 -12.07 -12.89 -12.88
N VAL A 193 -13.08 -13.69 -13.24
CA VAL A 193 -14.44 -13.54 -12.68
C VAL A 193 -14.50 -14.35 -11.39
N VAL A 194 -14.67 -13.67 -10.27
CA VAL A 194 -14.79 -14.23 -8.92
C VAL A 194 -16.23 -14.16 -8.45
N ARG A 195 -16.68 -15.18 -7.71
CA ARG A 195 -18.05 -15.33 -7.20
C ARG A 195 -18.04 -15.35 -5.67
N LYS A 196 -19.22 -15.31 -5.05
CA LYS A 196 -19.37 -15.48 -3.60
C LYS A 196 -18.48 -16.62 -3.05
N GLY A 197 -17.64 -16.29 -2.09
CA GLY A 197 -16.69 -17.19 -1.44
C GLY A 197 -15.29 -17.23 -2.07
N ASP A 198 -15.15 -16.77 -3.32
CA ASP A 198 -13.86 -16.69 -3.99
C ASP A 198 -13.01 -15.53 -3.45
N VAL A 199 -11.69 -15.70 -3.53
CA VAL A 199 -10.68 -14.74 -3.08
C VAL A 199 -9.78 -14.31 -4.24
N PHE A 200 -9.38 -13.04 -4.26
CA PHE A 200 -8.39 -12.52 -5.21
C PHE A 200 -7.40 -11.58 -4.51
N VAL A 201 -6.14 -11.58 -4.95
CA VAL A 201 -5.06 -10.78 -4.36
C VAL A 201 -4.59 -9.72 -5.36
N PHE A 202 -4.47 -8.48 -4.90
CA PHE A 202 -3.92 -7.36 -5.64
C PHE A 202 -2.58 -6.94 -5.03
N PRO A 203 -1.45 -7.14 -5.73
CA PRO A 203 -0.14 -6.75 -5.22
C PRO A 203 -0.02 -5.25 -4.97
N GLN A 204 0.74 -4.88 -3.93
CA GLN A 204 0.99 -3.48 -3.56
C GLN A 204 1.46 -2.65 -4.76
N GLY A 205 0.87 -1.47 -4.93
CA GLY A 205 1.27 -0.49 -5.95
C GLY A 205 0.86 -0.81 -7.38
N LEU A 206 0.25 -1.98 -7.67
CA LEU A 206 -0.23 -2.28 -9.02
C LEU A 206 -1.64 -1.73 -9.26
N ILE A 207 -1.85 -1.18 -10.47
CA ILE A 207 -3.15 -0.69 -10.92
C ILE A 207 -4.11 -1.87 -10.97
N HIS A 208 -5.24 -1.76 -10.27
CA HIS A 208 -6.27 -2.78 -10.24
C HIS A 208 -7.68 -2.18 -10.18
N PHE A 209 -8.68 -3.02 -10.45
CA PHE A 209 -10.09 -2.63 -10.51
C PHE A 209 -10.99 -3.81 -10.16
N GLN A 210 -12.25 -3.50 -9.84
CA GLN A 210 -13.31 -4.48 -9.69
C GLN A 210 -14.59 -4.00 -10.37
N PHE A 211 -15.22 -4.85 -11.16
CA PHE A 211 -16.42 -4.52 -11.92
C PHE A 211 -17.52 -5.55 -11.68
N ASN A 212 -18.71 -5.11 -11.29
CA ASN A 212 -19.87 -5.97 -11.15
C ASN A 212 -20.50 -6.22 -12.52
N LEU A 213 -20.24 -7.39 -13.12
CA LEU A 213 -20.87 -7.78 -14.39
C LEU A 213 -22.37 -8.12 -14.26
N GLY A 214 -22.88 -8.22 -13.04
CA GLY A 214 -24.25 -8.65 -12.76
C GLY A 214 -25.27 -7.52 -12.81
N ALA A 215 -26.50 -7.89 -13.16
CA ALA A 215 -27.68 -7.03 -13.04
C ALA A 215 -28.21 -6.90 -11.60
N LYS A 216 -27.53 -7.50 -10.62
CA LYS A 216 -27.85 -7.44 -9.19
C LYS A 216 -26.66 -6.81 -8.44
N PRO A 217 -26.88 -6.21 -7.26
CA PRO A 217 -25.79 -5.73 -6.43
C PRO A 217 -24.79 -6.84 -6.07
N ALA A 218 -23.55 -6.43 -5.79
CA ALA A 218 -22.49 -7.31 -5.30
C ALA A 218 -21.79 -6.67 -4.10
N VAL A 219 -21.18 -7.51 -3.25
CA VAL A 219 -20.49 -7.07 -2.03
C VAL A 219 -19.19 -7.83 -1.89
N ALA A 220 -18.12 -7.12 -1.54
CA ALA A 220 -16.84 -7.71 -1.19
C ALA A 220 -16.24 -7.09 0.07
N VAL A 221 -15.39 -7.84 0.76
CA VAL A 221 -14.57 -7.36 1.87
C VAL A 221 -13.11 -7.63 1.55
N SER A 222 -12.28 -6.63 1.80
CA SER A 222 -10.85 -6.67 1.57
C SER A 222 -10.08 -6.46 2.87
N GLY A 223 -9.04 -7.25 3.08
CA GLY A 223 -7.97 -6.97 4.05
C GLY A 223 -6.79 -6.32 3.35
N LEU A 224 -6.15 -5.35 4.00
CA LEU A 224 -4.99 -4.63 3.46
C LEU A 224 -3.82 -4.70 4.43
N SER A 225 -2.62 -4.90 3.91
CA SER A 225 -1.38 -5.08 4.69
C SER A 225 -0.74 -3.76 5.19
N SER A 226 -1.56 -2.79 5.58
CA SER A 226 -1.14 -1.54 6.24
C SER A 226 -2.29 -0.95 7.03
N GLN A 227 -1.98 -0.32 8.16
CA GLN A 227 -2.89 0.51 8.95
C GLN A 227 -3.37 1.75 8.17
N ASN A 228 -2.65 2.14 7.13
CA ASN A 228 -2.99 3.23 6.23
C ASN A 228 -2.55 2.90 4.79
N PRO A 229 -3.34 2.10 4.06
CA PRO A 229 -2.96 1.62 2.72
C PRO A 229 -2.81 2.76 1.71
N GLY A 230 -3.55 3.87 1.92
CA GLY A 230 -3.74 4.92 0.93
C GLY A 230 -4.54 4.44 -0.27
N VAL A 231 -5.12 5.36 -1.03
CA VAL A 231 -5.77 5.02 -2.31
C VAL A 231 -5.49 6.14 -3.30
N ILE A 232 -5.12 5.76 -4.52
CA ILE A 232 -4.95 6.67 -5.65
C ILE A 232 -5.86 6.16 -6.75
N THR A 233 -7.05 6.73 -6.87
CA THR A 233 -7.93 6.50 -8.01
C THR A 233 -7.34 7.20 -9.23
N ILE A 234 -6.93 6.43 -10.23
CA ILE A 234 -6.08 6.91 -11.33
C ILE A 234 -6.72 8.11 -12.04
N ALA A 235 -8.00 8.01 -12.42
CA ALA A 235 -8.66 9.10 -13.13
C ALA A 235 -8.79 10.37 -12.27
N ASN A 236 -9.16 10.25 -10.99
CA ASN A 236 -9.27 11.39 -10.08
C ASN A 236 -7.92 12.08 -9.88
N SER A 237 -6.83 11.30 -9.74
CA SER A 237 -5.50 11.86 -9.52
C SER A 237 -4.88 12.47 -10.79
N VAL A 238 -5.17 11.91 -11.97
CA VAL A 238 -4.63 12.42 -13.24
C VAL A 238 -5.44 13.60 -13.77
N PHE A 239 -6.78 13.54 -13.71
CA PHE A 239 -7.67 14.52 -14.33
C PHE A 239 -8.36 15.46 -13.32
N GLY A 240 -8.40 15.12 -12.03
CA GLY A 240 -9.10 15.89 -10.99
C GLY A 240 -8.20 16.40 -9.86
N SER A 241 -6.87 16.41 -10.04
CA SER A 241 -5.94 16.92 -9.02
C SER A 241 -6.15 18.42 -8.75
N LYS A 242 -5.79 18.87 -7.55
CA LYS A 242 -5.86 20.28 -7.15
C LYS A 242 -4.51 20.72 -6.57
N PRO A 243 -3.74 21.60 -7.25
CA PRO A 243 -4.01 22.17 -8.59
C PRO A 243 -4.02 21.10 -9.71
N ALA A 244 -4.67 21.43 -10.83
CA ALA A 244 -4.78 20.53 -11.99
C ALA A 244 -3.43 20.33 -12.68
N ILE A 245 -3.18 19.13 -13.19
CA ILE A 245 -2.06 18.88 -14.11
C ILE A 245 -2.34 19.64 -15.41
N SER A 246 -1.32 20.32 -15.94
CA SER A 246 -1.43 21.07 -17.19
C SER A 246 -1.92 20.18 -18.34
N ASP A 247 -2.85 20.71 -19.11
CA ASP A 247 -3.37 20.13 -20.34
C ASP A 247 -2.26 19.86 -21.37
N ASP A 248 -1.20 20.67 -21.44
CA ASP A 248 0.00 20.40 -22.24
C ASP A 248 0.67 19.07 -21.87
N ILE A 249 0.83 18.82 -20.57
CA ILE A 249 1.46 17.60 -20.06
C ILE A 249 0.58 16.40 -20.37
N LEU A 250 -0.71 16.49 -20.08
CA LEU A 250 -1.65 15.39 -20.28
C LEU A 250 -1.90 15.11 -21.77
N ALA A 251 -2.02 16.15 -22.61
CA ALA A 251 -2.16 15.98 -24.06
C ALA A 251 -0.97 15.22 -24.64
N LYS A 252 0.25 15.56 -24.18
CA LYS A 252 1.46 14.84 -24.59
C LYS A 252 1.50 13.41 -24.06
N ALA A 253 1.13 13.20 -22.79
CA ALA A 253 1.16 11.88 -22.14
C ALA A 253 0.12 10.92 -22.73
N PHE A 254 -1.09 11.40 -23.01
CA PHE A 254 -2.19 10.62 -23.56
C PHE A 254 -2.24 10.62 -25.08
N GLN A 255 -1.37 11.39 -25.75
CA GLN A 255 -1.25 11.48 -27.21
C GLN A 255 -2.55 11.94 -27.90
N VAL A 256 -3.21 12.92 -27.28
CA VAL A 256 -4.47 13.50 -27.76
C VAL A 256 -4.39 15.02 -27.75
N ASP A 257 -5.36 15.68 -28.39
CA ASP A 257 -5.47 17.14 -28.35
C ASP A 257 -5.87 17.64 -26.95
N LYS A 258 -5.42 18.86 -26.61
CA LYS A 258 -5.81 19.56 -25.37
C LYS A 258 -7.32 19.61 -25.15
N LYS A 259 -8.10 19.83 -26.20
CA LYS A 259 -9.57 19.86 -26.12
C LYS A 259 -10.18 18.57 -25.58
N ILE A 260 -9.55 17.41 -25.85
CA ILE A 260 -9.98 16.12 -25.31
C ILE A 260 -9.62 16.05 -23.82
N ILE A 261 -8.44 16.54 -23.44
CA ILE A 261 -8.05 16.61 -22.02
C ILE A 261 -8.99 17.54 -21.24
N ASP A 262 -9.26 18.74 -21.74
CA ASP A 262 -10.17 19.70 -21.12
C ASP A 262 -11.55 19.09 -20.91
N LEU A 263 -12.04 18.33 -21.90
CA LEU A 263 -13.31 17.61 -21.81
C LEU A 263 -13.28 16.54 -20.71
N ILE A 264 -12.21 15.75 -20.63
CA ILE A 264 -12.07 14.72 -19.58
C ILE A 264 -11.98 15.39 -18.21
N GLN A 265 -11.14 16.41 -18.04
CA GLN A 265 -10.96 17.14 -16.78
C GLN A 265 -12.26 17.77 -16.29
N ALA A 266 -13.13 18.24 -17.19
CA ALA A 266 -14.45 18.77 -16.82
C ALA A 266 -15.41 17.75 -16.17
N HIS A 267 -15.09 16.44 -16.22
CA HIS A 267 -15.86 15.40 -15.54
C HIS A 267 -15.41 15.10 -14.10
N PHE A 268 -14.28 15.64 -13.65
CA PHE A 268 -13.65 15.38 -12.33
C PHE A 268 -13.50 16.67 -11.51
#